data_AF-A0A373BV43-F1
#
_entry.id   AF-A0A373BV43-F1
#
_cell.length_a   1.000
_cell.length_b   1.000
_cell.length_c   1.000
_cell.angle_alpha   90.00
_cell.angle_beta   90.00
_cell.angle_gamma   90.00
#
_symmetry.space_group_name_H-M   'P 1'
#
loop_
_entity.id
_entity.type
_entity.pdbx_description
1 polymer ?
#
loop_
_entity_poly.entity_id
_entity_poly.type
_entity_poly.pdbx_seq_one_letter_code
_entity_poly.pdbx_strand_id
1 'polypeptide(L)' 'MARKSAPINVIVHYPKTEQGKRELAERVAGVHADMVNQYIKKLNCPSDQKAELLGAVIASAKKEAGEQTD' A
#
# COMPACT_ATOMS: atom_id res chain seq x y z
N MET A 1 22.04 32.00 -4.46
CA MET A 1 22.04 31.36 -5.79
C MET A 1 21.44 29.97 -5.65
N ALA A 2 20.27 29.68 -6.23
CA ALA A 2 19.65 28.35 -6.14
C ALA A 2 20.34 27.38 -7.11
N ARG A 3 20.79 26.22 -6.63
CA ARG A 3 21.35 25.15 -7.49
C ARG A 3 20.21 24.56 -8.32
N LYS A 4 20.25 24.74 -9.65
CA LYS A 4 19.41 23.96 -10.57
C LYS A 4 20.00 22.56 -10.67
N SER A 5 19.30 21.56 -10.13
CA SER A 5 19.66 20.15 -10.29
C SER A 5 19.41 19.71 -11.74
N ALA A 6 20.33 18.92 -12.30
CA ALA A 6 20.15 18.32 -13.62
C ALA A 6 18.93 17.38 -13.62
N PRO A 7 18.23 17.20 -14.76
CA PRO A 7 17.07 16.31 -14.86
C PRO A 7 17.45 14.87 -14.52
N ILE A 8 16.61 14.19 -13.74
CA ILE A 8 16.73 12.76 -13.46
C ILE A 8 15.93 12.01 -14.52
N ASN A 9 16.59 11.13 -15.27
CA ASN A 9 15.91 10.26 -16.22
C ASN A 9 15.44 8.98 -15.51
N VAL A 10 14.14 8.67 -15.61
CA VAL A 10 13.54 7.48 -15.00
C VAL A 10 12.98 6.60 -16.11
N ILE A 11 13.38 5.33 -16.14
CA ILE A 11 12.87 4.34 -17.10
C ILE A 11 12.13 3.27 -16.29
N VAL A 12 10.87 3.01 -16.68
CA VAL A 12 10.01 2.03 -16.00
C VAL A 12 9.85 0.80 -16.89
N HIS A 13 10.18 -0.37 -16.34
CA HIS A 13 9.96 -1.66 -16.99
C HIS A 13 8.83 -2.41 -16.29
N TYR A 14 7.77 -2.71 -17.04
CA TYR A 14 6.63 -3.45 -16.52
C TYR A 14 6.86 -4.96 -16.59
N PRO A 15 6.47 -5.73 -15.56
CA PRO A 15 6.56 -7.18 -15.60
C PRO A 15 5.60 -7.73 -16.65
N LYS A 16 6.12 -8.59 -17.53
CA LYS A 16 5.33 -9.24 -18.59
C LYS A 16 4.90 -10.66 -18.24
N THR A 17 5.62 -11.31 -17.32
CA THR A 17 5.32 -12.68 -16.87
C THR A 17 4.28 -12.66 -15.76
N GLU A 18 3.48 -13.72 -15.66
CA GLU A 18 2.49 -13.87 -14.57
C GLU A 18 3.17 -13.89 -13.20
N GLN A 19 4.32 -14.56 -13.08
CA GLN A 19 5.13 -14.51 -11.86
C GLN A 19 5.52 -13.07 -11.51
N GLY A 20 6.02 -12.29 -12.48
CA GLY A 20 6.43 -10.91 -12.24
C GLY A 20 5.26 -10.00 -11.86
N LYS A 21 4.07 -10.22 -12.45
CA LYS A 21 2.85 -9.51 -12.07
C LYS A 21 2.44 -9.84 -10.64
N ARG A 22 2.51 -11.12 -10.25
CA ARG A 22 2.22 -11.57 -8.89
C ARG A 22 3.19 -10.98 -7.88
N GLU A 23 4.49 -11.04 -8.14
CA GLU A 23 5.50 -10.43 -7.26
C GLU A 23 5.30 -8.93 -7.11
N LEU A 24 4.93 -8.23 -8.19
CA LEU A 24 4.59 -6.82 -8.13
C LEU A 24 3.35 -6.58 -7.26
N ALA A 25 2.27 -7.36 -7.45
CA ALA A 25 1.06 -7.24 -6.66
C ALA A 25 1.32 -7.46 -5.15
N GLU A 26 2.13 -8.46 -4.80
CA GLU A 26 2.53 -8.74 -3.42
C GLU A 26 3.32 -7.56 -2.81
N ARG A 27 4.26 -6.97 -3.56
CA ARG A 27 5.01 -5.79 -3.11
C ARG A 27 4.11 -4.56 -2.94
N VAL A 28 3.20 -4.34 -3.89
CA VAL A 28 2.22 -3.25 -3.83
C VAL A 28 1.32 -3.40 -2.60
N ALA A 29 0.85 -4.61 -2.31
CA ALA A 29 0.08 -4.90 -1.10
C ALA A 29 0.88 -4.58 0.17
N GLY A 30 2.17 -4.93 0.21
CA GLY A 30 3.06 -4.57 1.31
C GLY A 30 3.17 -3.07 1.55
N VAL A 31 3.40 -2.28 0.48
CA VAL A 31 3.46 -0.81 0.58
C VAL A 31 2.13 -0.21 1.06
N HIS A 32 1.00 -0.73 0.59
CA HIS A 32 -0.32 -0.28 1.06
C HIS A 32 -0.52 -0.58 2.54
N ALA A 33 -0.16 -1.78 3.00
CA ALA A 33 -0.24 -2.16 4.42
C ALA A 33 0.65 -1.26 5.30
N ASP A 34 1.87 -0.96 4.85
CA ASP A 34 2.78 -0.05 5.56
C ASP A 34 2.21 1.37 5.65
N MET A 35 1.64 1.88 4.56
CA MET A 35 1.01 3.20 4.53
C MET A 35 -0.15 3.27 5.53
N VAL A 36 -1.04 2.27 5.55
CA VAL A 36 -2.15 2.18 6.50
C VAL A 36 -1.63 2.16 7.94
N ASN A 37 -0.64 1.32 8.23
CA ASN A 37 -0.05 1.23 9.57
C ASN A 37 0.57 2.56 10.03
N GLN A 38 1.32 3.22 9.15
CA GLN A 38 1.89 4.54 9.43
C GLN A 38 0.82 5.59 9.67
N TYR A 39 -0.28 5.56 8.91
CA TYR A 39 -1.39 6.48 9.08
C TYR A 39 -2.09 6.26 10.43
N ILE A 40 -2.45 5.02 10.77
CA ILE A 40 -3.11 4.67 12.03
C ILE A 40 -2.23 5.06 13.23
N LYS A 41 -0.92 4.83 13.15
CA LYS A 41 0.02 5.24 14.22
C LYS A 41 -0.04 6.74 14.52
N LYS A 42 -0.20 7.57 13.48
CA LYS A 42 -0.27 9.05 13.59
C LYS A 42 -1.61 9.57 14.12
N LEU A 43 -2.66 8.74 14.17
CA LEU A 43 -3.96 9.17 14.68
C LEU A 43 -3.88 9.47 16.19
N ASN A 44 -4.56 10.54 16.61
CA ASN A 44 -4.68 10.92 18.01
C ASN A 44 -5.87 10.20 18.66
N CYS A 45 -5.75 8.88 18.80
CA CYS A 45 -6.73 8.03 19.49
C CYS A 45 -6.02 7.00 20.39
N PRO A 46 -6.73 6.45 21.41
CA PRO A 46 -6.22 5.38 22.25
C PRO A 46 -5.82 4.14 21.45
N SER A 47 -4.89 3.35 22.01
CA SER A 47 -4.39 2.14 21.36
C SER A 47 -5.48 1.13 21.02
N ASP A 48 -6.51 1.00 21.86
CA ASP A 48 -7.63 0.08 21.62
C ASP A 48 -8.43 0.47 20.38
N GLN A 49 -8.72 1.77 20.21
CA GLN A 49 -9.39 2.29 19.01
C GLN A 49 -8.53 2.12 17.75
N LYS A 50 -7.20 2.22 17.86
CA LYS A 50 -6.28 1.94 16.75
C LYS A 50 -6.34 0.47 16.33
N ALA A 51 -6.39 -0.45 17.30
CA ALA A 51 -6.49 -1.88 17.04
C ALA A 51 -7.83 -2.23 16.39
N GLU A 52 -8.92 -1.65 16.88
CA GLU A 52 -10.26 -1.82 16.30
C GLU A 52 -10.31 -1.31 14.85
N LEU A 53 -9.80 -0.10 14.62
CA LEU A 53 -9.73 0.49 13.27
C LEU A 53 -8.89 -0.37 12.32
N LEU A 54 -7.73 -0.87 12.76
CA LEU A 54 -6.91 -1.76 11.95
C LEU A 54 -7.67 -3.05 11.61
N GLY A 55 -8.39 -3.63 12.57
CA GLY A 55 -9.25 -4.79 12.34
C GLY A 55 -10.35 -4.52 11.31
N ALA A 56 -11.02 -3.36 11.40
CA ALA A 56 -12.05 -2.95 10.45
C ALA A 56 -11.51 -2.77 9.03
N VAL A 57 -10.33 -2.16 8.89
CA VAL A 57 -9.66 -2.01 7.57
C VAL A 57 -9.31 -3.38 6.97
N ILE A 58 -8.78 -4.31 7.78
CA ILE A 58 -8.49 -5.68 7.32
C ILE A 58 -9.77 -6.38 6.88
N ALA A 59 -10.87 -6.24 7.63
CA ALA A 59 -12.16 -6.82 7.26
C ALA A 59 -12.71 -6.25 5.95
N SER A 60 -12.63 -4.93 5.74
CA SER A 60 -13.03 -4.28 4.48
C SER A 60 -12.23 -4.81 3.30
N ALA A 61 -10.90 -4.85 3.42
CA ALA A 61 -10.02 -5.34 2.36
C ALA A 61 -10.29 -6.81 2.00
N LYS A 62 -10.61 -7.65 2.99
CA LYS A 62 -11.01 -9.05 2.76
C LYS A 62 -12.35 -9.18 2.06
N LYS A 63 -13.32 -8.33 2.39
CA LYS A 63 -14.63 -8.32 1.72
C LYS A 63 -14.48 -7.96 0.24
N GLU A 64 -13.72 -6.90 -0.05
CA GLU A 64 -13.46 -6.44 -1.42
C GLU A 64 -12.71 -7.50 -2.25
N ALA A 65 -11.81 -8.27 -1.63
CA ALA A 65 -11.13 -9.40 -2.29
C ALA A 65 -12.05 -10.60 -2.59
N GLY A 66 -13.14 -10.76 -1.83
CA GLY A 66 -14.13 -11.82 -2.03
C GLY A 66 -15.29 -11.45 -2.96
N GLU A 67 -15.55 -10.16 -3.18
CA GLU A 67 -16.65 -9.65 -4.02
C GLU A 67 -16.23 -9.49 -5.51
N GLN A 68 -14.98 -9.79 -5.85
CA GLN A 68 -14.42 -9.76 -7.22
C GLN A 68 -14.45 -11.12 -7.96
N THR A 69 -15.23 -12.09 -7.47
CA THR A 69 -15.59 -13.30 -8.23
C THR A 69 -17.08 -13.28 -8.55
N ASP A 70 -17.46 -12.54 -9.58
CA ASP A 70 -18.65 -12.80 -10.42
C ASP A 70 -18.25 -12.62 -11.89
#